data_AF-A0A1N7IY74-F1
#
_entry.id   AF-A0A1N7IY74-F1
#
_cell.length_a   1.000
_cell.length_b   1.000
_cell.length_c   1.000
_cell.angle_alpha   90.00
_cell.angle_beta   90.00
_cell.angle_gamma   90.00
#
_symmetry.space_group_name_H-M   'P 1'
#
loop_
_entity.id
_entity.type
_entity.pdbx_description
1 polymer ?
#
loop_
_entity_poly.entity_id
_entity_poly.type
_entity_poly.pdbx_seq_one_letter_code
_entity_poly.pdbx_strand_id
1 'polypeptide(L)'
;MTRPHRFMVRMTIFLATVAAIAAALAHGVLPAFLANPALNGLIFGVLFIGITLNFRNVLRLNPEVKWIEGFRRDETAAVSSTMSVPPPRLLAPMATMLNEHKGRSRFSISAPAMRSLLDGIGSRLEEERDLARYFIGLSIFLGLLGTFWGLMQTVGTISDVINSLEVSGQQEMAAMFSQLKQGLGGPLHGMGTAFSSSMFGLTGSLILGFLDLQAGQAQNAFYNDLEEWLSGVTKLTSGGGDGGGDQSVPVYIQALLEQTAESIDELQRSIARGEDNRSAGLAYQRDLIDRLTTLTDQMRAEQQVLLKMAESQVEMKGLLSRLTEAITSMKTPTAGGMDDATRSHIRNMDVSLNRLVDDTNRGRDDAVKDIRSEIKLLARTLAAIADDNRR
;
A
#
# COMPACT_ATOMS: atom_id res chain seq x y z
N MET A 1 -16.01 14.09 -27.78
CA MET A 1 -15.39 13.68 -26.52
C MET A 1 -16.01 14.46 -25.38
N THR A 2 -16.16 13.83 -24.23
CA THR A 2 -16.72 14.41 -23.02
C THR A 2 -15.77 15.47 -22.48
N ARG A 3 -16.22 16.72 -22.39
CA ARG A 3 -15.36 17.81 -21.90
C ARG A 3 -15.15 17.68 -20.37
N PRO A 4 -13.89 17.62 -19.87
CA PRO A 4 -13.61 17.49 -18.43
C PRO A 4 -14.17 18.64 -17.59
N HIS A 5 -14.45 19.78 -18.22
CA HIS A 5 -14.99 21.00 -17.61
C HIS A 5 -16.26 20.76 -16.76
N ARG A 6 -17.13 19.81 -17.15
CA ARG A 6 -18.34 19.51 -16.36
C ARG A 6 -18.01 18.98 -14.96
N PHE A 7 -16.97 18.17 -14.82
CA PHE A 7 -16.51 17.64 -13.53
C PHE A 7 -15.87 18.74 -12.68
N MET A 8 -15.07 19.61 -13.30
CA MET A 8 -14.46 20.76 -12.62
C MET A 8 -15.50 21.72 -12.03
N VAL A 9 -16.59 21.99 -12.76
CA VAL A 9 -17.71 22.80 -12.26
C VAL A 9 -18.38 22.13 -11.06
N ARG A 10 -18.64 20.81 -11.09
CA ARG A 10 -19.21 20.07 -9.95
C ARG A 10 -18.31 20.13 -8.71
N MET A 11 -16.99 19.95 -8.88
CA MET A 11 -16.01 20.07 -7.79
C MET A 11 -16.01 21.47 -7.18
N THR A 12 -16.07 22.50 -8.02
CA THR A 12 -16.08 23.90 -7.59
C THR A 12 -17.37 24.24 -6.83
N ILE A 13 -18.52 23.83 -7.34
CA ILE A 13 -19.83 24.02 -6.68
C ILE A 13 -19.83 23.31 -5.31
N PHE A 14 -19.33 22.07 -5.25
CA PHE A 14 -19.25 21.33 -4.00
C PHE A 14 -18.38 22.05 -2.95
N LEU A 15 -17.18 22.50 -3.34
CA LEU A 15 -16.31 23.26 -2.43
C LEU A 15 -16.93 24.58 -1.99
N ALA A 16 -17.62 25.29 -2.89
CA ALA A 16 -18.33 26.51 -2.55
C ALA A 16 -19.44 26.26 -1.50
N THR A 17 -20.20 25.16 -1.66
CA THR A 17 -21.22 24.75 -0.68
C THR A 17 -20.59 24.40 0.67
N VAL A 18 -19.51 23.62 0.69
CA VAL A 18 -18.80 23.27 1.93
C VAL A 18 -18.25 24.52 2.61
N ALA A 19 -17.66 25.45 1.86
CA ALA A 19 -17.15 26.72 2.39
C ALA A 19 -18.29 27.60 2.96
N ALA A 20 -19.44 27.64 2.29
CA ALA A 20 -20.62 28.36 2.79
C ALA A 20 -21.15 27.77 4.11
N ILE A 21 -21.19 26.44 4.23
CA ILE A 21 -21.56 25.75 5.47
C ILE A 21 -20.53 26.06 6.57
N ALA A 22 -19.23 25.99 6.27
CA ALA A 22 -18.18 26.31 7.23
C ALA A 22 -18.25 27.77 7.70
N ALA A 23 -18.58 28.71 6.81
CA ALA A 23 -18.80 30.11 7.14
C ALA A 23 -20.03 30.32 8.02
N ALA A 24 -21.14 29.63 7.74
CA ALA A 24 -22.34 29.67 8.57
C ALA A 24 -22.08 29.11 9.99
N LEU A 25 -21.23 28.08 10.11
CA LEU A 25 -20.83 27.48 11.38
C LEU A 25 -19.57 28.12 12.00
N ALA A 26 -19.11 29.28 11.51
CA ALA A 26 -17.84 29.88 11.92
C ALA A 26 -17.73 30.08 13.43
N HIS A 27 -18.83 30.44 14.11
CA HIS A 27 -18.87 30.64 15.56
C HIS A 27 -18.48 29.39 16.36
N GLY A 28 -18.77 28.18 15.86
CA GLY A 28 -18.37 26.92 16.48
C GLY A 28 -17.03 26.37 15.95
N VAL A 29 -16.75 26.58 14.67
CA VAL A 29 -15.56 26.06 14.00
C VAL A 29 -14.29 26.79 14.44
N LEU A 30 -14.32 28.12 14.62
CA LEU A 30 -13.13 28.88 14.99
C LEU A 30 -12.54 28.45 16.35
N PRO A 31 -13.33 28.38 17.45
CA PRO A 31 -12.82 27.93 18.74
C PRO A 31 -12.29 26.49 18.68
N ALA A 32 -12.97 25.62 17.93
CA ALA A 32 -12.56 24.25 17.72
C ALA A 32 -11.22 24.13 16.96
N PHE A 33 -10.96 25.03 16.01
CA PHE A 33 -9.70 25.12 15.27
C PHE A 33 -8.56 25.64 16.17
N LEU A 34 -8.82 26.72 16.91
CA LEU A 34 -7.85 27.36 17.81
C LEU A 34 -7.51 26.51 19.04
N ALA A 35 -8.28 25.46 19.33
CA ALA A 35 -7.97 24.51 20.40
C ALA A 35 -6.65 23.76 20.19
N ASN A 36 -6.30 23.42 18.94
CA ASN A 36 -5.03 22.79 18.59
C ASN A 36 -4.53 23.33 17.23
N PRO A 37 -3.99 24.56 17.19
CA PRO A 37 -3.73 25.28 15.95
C PRO A 37 -2.64 24.63 15.10
N ALA A 38 -1.67 23.97 15.73
CA ALA A 38 -0.59 23.27 15.03
C ALA A 38 -1.11 22.07 14.23
N LEU A 39 -1.87 21.19 14.90
CA LEU A 39 -2.39 19.98 14.27
C LEU A 39 -3.52 20.31 13.29
N ASN A 40 -4.47 21.16 13.69
CA ASN A 40 -5.56 21.58 12.81
C ASN A 40 -5.05 22.36 11.59
N GLY A 41 -4.03 23.21 11.76
CA GLY A 41 -3.36 23.88 10.65
C GLY A 41 -2.73 22.90 9.67
N LEU A 42 -2.09 21.84 10.17
CA LEU A 42 -1.53 20.77 9.34
C LEU A 42 -2.63 19.99 8.59
N ILE A 43 -3.75 19.65 9.25
CA ILE A 43 -4.92 19.02 8.59
C ILE A 43 -5.42 19.89 7.45
N PHE A 44 -5.60 21.19 7.68
CA PHE A 44 -6.04 22.13 6.64
C PHE A 44 -5.00 22.28 5.52
N GLY A 45 -3.70 22.22 5.81
CA GLY A 45 -2.64 22.19 4.82
C GLY A 45 -2.72 20.96 3.92
N VAL A 46 -2.88 19.78 4.51
CA VAL A 46 -3.08 18.51 3.79
C VAL A 46 -4.36 18.56 2.95
N LEU A 47 -5.46 19.07 3.49
CA LEU A 47 -6.71 19.29 2.77
C LEU A 47 -6.51 20.19 1.55
N PHE A 48 -5.84 21.34 1.71
CA PHE A 48 -5.59 22.28 0.63
C PHE A 48 -4.72 21.67 -0.49
N ILE A 49 -3.66 20.94 -0.13
CA ILE A 49 -2.81 20.25 -1.09
C ILE A 49 -3.61 19.17 -1.81
N GLY A 50 -4.39 18.36 -1.10
CA GLY A 50 -5.24 17.32 -1.68
C GLY A 50 -6.28 17.88 -2.65
N ILE A 51 -6.91 19.01 -2.32
CA ILE A 51 -7.83 19.73 -3.22
C ILE A 51 -7.09 20.14 -4.50
N THR A 52 -5.92 20.77 -4.35
CA THR A 52 -5.10 21.25 -5.47
C THR A 52 -4.69 20.12 -6.40
N LEU A 53 -4.27 18.97 -5.84
CA LEU A 53 -3.91 17.79 -6.61
C LEU A 53 -5.08 17.23 -7.41
N ASN A 54 -6.26 17.11 -6.81
CA ASN A 54 -7.46 16.65 -7.51
C ASN A 54 -7.86 17.58 -8.66
N PHE A 55 -7.81 18.90 -8.45
CA PHE A 55 -8.04 19.87 -9.52
C PHE A 55 -6.98 19.77 -10.63
N ARG A 56 -5.71 19.64 -10.24
CA ARG A 56 -4.60 19.47 -11.19
C ARG A 56 -4.81 18.22 -12.06
N ASN A 57 -5.23 17.11 -11.46
CA ASN A 57 -5.51 15.87 -12.17
C ASN A 57 -6.57 16.10 -13.26
N VAL A 58 -7.71 16.73 -12.94
CA VAL A 58 -8.76 17.04 -13.93
C VAL A 58 -8.31 18.06 -14.98
N LEU A 59 -7.59 19.10 -14.57
CA LEU A 59 -7.09 20.15 -15.47
C LEU A 59 -6.10 19.60 -16.51
N ARG A 60 -5.31 18.60 -16.13
CA ARG A 60 -4.34 17.96 -17.02
C ARG A 60 -4.99 17.17 -18.16
N LEU A 61 -6.24 16.73 -18.02
CA LEU A 61 -6.97 16.07 -19.11
C LEU A 61 -7.39 17.03 -20.23
N ASN A 62 -7.58 18.32 -19.93
CA ASN A 62 -8.02 19.30 -20.93
C ASN A 62 -7.08 19.45 -22.14
N PRO A 63 -5.75 19.63 -21.99
CA PRO A 63 -4.85 19.70 -23.14
C PRO A 63 -4.84 18.40 -23.96
N GLU A 64 -4.98 17.24 -23.31
CA GLU A 64 -5.01 15.93 -23.98
C GLU A 64 -6.27 15.80 -24.86
N VAL A 65 -7.45 16.17 -24.34
CA VAL A 65 -8.70 16.20 -25.12
C VAL A 65 -8.61 17.17 -26.30
N LYS A 66 -8.06 18.37 -26.08
CA LYS A 66 -7.87 19.37 -27.15
C LYS A 66 -6.94 18.87 -28.25
N TRP A 67 -5.90 18.13 -27.89
CA TRP A 67 -4.98 17.53 -28.85
C TRP A 67 -5.69 16.46 -29.71
N ILE A 68 -6.47 15.56 -29.12
CA ILE A 68 -7.23 14.55 -29.87
C ILE A 68 -8.29 15.20 -30.78
N GLU A 69 -9.03 16.20 -30.28
CA GLU A 69 -10.00 16.94 -31.09
C GLU A 69 -9.34 17.68 -32.26
N GLY A 70 -8.14 18.22 -32.05
CA GLY A 70 -7.33 18.83 -33.11
C GLY A 70 -6.89 17.81 -34.16
N PHE A 71 -6.43 16.63 -33.74
CA PHE A 71 -6.02 15.57 -34.64
C PHE A 71 -7.17 15.05 -35.52
N ARG A 72 -8.36 14.83 -34.95
CA ARG A 72 -9.57 14.43 -35.70
C ARG A 72 -9.99 15.44 -36.77
N ARG A 73 -9.80 16.74 -36.50
CA ARG A 73 -10.12 17.81 -37.47
C ARG A 73 -9.10 17.89 -38.61
N ASP A 74 -7.82 17.65 -38.30
CA ASP A 74 -6.73 17.63 -39.30
C ASP A 74 -6.87 16.44 -40.27
N GLU A 75 -7.34 15.29 -39.80
CA GLU A 75 -7.62 14.11 -40.66
C GLU A 75 -8.78 14.36 -41.63
N THR A 76 -9.73 15.23 -41.26
CA THR A 76 -10.89 15.58 -42.08
C THR A 76 -10.68 16.83 -42.96
N ALA A 77 -9.69 17.68 -42.63
CA ALA A 77 -9.33 18.88 -43.38
C ALA A 77 -7.94 18.72 -44.02
N ALA A 78 -7.90 18.22 -45.25
CA ALA A 78 -6.67 17.96 -46.02
C ALA A 78 -5.86 19.21 -46.45
N VAL A 79 -5.89 20.33 -45.71
CA VAL A 79 -5.13 21.54 -46.03
C VAL A 79 -4.55 22.20 -44.77
N SER A 80 -3.23 22.10 -44.65
CA SER A 80 -2.30 23.07 -44.07
C SER A 80 -2.80 23.93 -42.91
N SER A 81 -2.47 23.56 -41.67
CA SER A 81 -2.15 24.58 -40.66
C SER A 81 -1.21 24.05 -39.57
N THR A 82 -0.19 24.86 -39.29
CA THR A 82 0.85 24.68 -38.28
C THR A 82 0.26 24.34 -36.92
N MET A 83 0.58 23.16 -36.38
CA MET A 83 0.25 22.75 -35.01
C MET A 83 0.75 23.79 -34.00
N SER A 84 -0.17 24.59 -33.45
CA SER A 84 0.07 25.43 -32.26
C SER A 84 -0.71 24.88 -31.07
N VAL A 85 -0.73 23.55 -30.92
CA VAL A 85 -1.30 22.87 -29.75
C VAL A 85 -0.14 22.44 -28.86
N PRO A 86 -0.16 22.76 -27.55
CA PRO A 86 0.88 22.31 -26.61
C PRO A 86 1.05 20.79 -26.69
N PRO A 87 2.29 20.27 -26.65
CA PRO A 87 2.51 18.83 -26.74
C PRO A 87 1.83 18.10 -25.57
N PRO A 88 1.05 17.05 -25.83
CA PRO A 88 0.42 16.26 -24.78
C PRO A 88 1.50 15.60 -23.91
N ARG A 89 1.29 15.54 -22.59
CA ARG A 89 2.23 14.89 -21.65
C ARG A 89 1.82 13.46 -21.36
N LEU A 90 0.52 13.19 -21.28
CA LEU A 90 -0.02 11.84 -21.09
C LEU A 90 0.00 11.07 -22.42
N LEU A 91 -0.34 11.72 -23.53
CA LEU A 91 -0.34 11.08 -24.86
C LEU A 91 0.98 11.23 -25.63
N ALA A 92 2.08 11.66 -24.99
CA ALA A 92 3.36 11.88 -25.68
C ALA A 92 3.84 10.68 -26.54
N PRO A 93 3.81 9.42 -26.06
CA PRO A 93 4.20 8.26 -26.87
C PRO A 93 3.27 7.98 -28.05
N MET A 94 1.98 8.28 -27.89
CA MET A 94 1.01 8.18 -29.00
C MET A 94 1.22 9.30 -30.01
N ALA A 95 1.50 10.52 -29.55
CA ALA A 95 1.73 11.67 -30.41
C ALA A 95 2.96 11.48 -31.30
N THR A 96 4.03 10.84 -30.80
CA THR A 96 5.20 10.48 -31.61
C THR A 96 4.87 9.41 -32.64
N MET A 97 4.21 8.32 -32.24
CA MET A 97 3.80 7.25 -33.17
C MET A 97 2.87 7.78 -34.27
N LEU A 98 1.92 8.65 -33.92
CA LEU A 98 0.93 9.18 -34.84
C LEU A 98 1.52 10.24 -35.78
N ASN A 99 2.45 11.07 -35.31
CA ASN A 99 3.17 12.03 -36.15
C ASN A 99 4.16 11.36 -37.12
N GLU A 100 4.84 10.29 -36.71
CA GLU A 100 5.76 9.54 -37.60
C GLU A 100 5.04 8.88 -38.78
N HIS A 101 3.76 8.55 -38.62
CA HIS A 101 2.95 7.91 -39.65
C HIS A 101 2.10 8.89 -40.48
N LYS A 102 2.11 10.20 -40.15
CA LYS A 102 1.36 11.27 -40.84
C LYS A 102 1.77 11.47 -42.32
N GLY A 103 2.86 10.84 -42.77
CA GLY A 103 3.37 10.86 -44.15
C GLY A 103 3.12 9.60 -44.99
N ARG A 104 2.54 8.53 -44.42
CA ARG A 104 2.20 7.30 -45.17
C ARG A 104 0.69 7.13 -45.17
N SER A 105 0.09 7.08 -46.36
CA SER A 105 -1.34 7.18 -46.65
C SER A 105 -2.27 6.10 -46.03
N ARG A 106 -1.82 5.32 -45.04
CA ARG A 106 -2.63 4.28 -44.42
C ARG A 106 -2.13 3.99 -43.01
N PHE A 107 -2.65 4.75 -42.04
CA PHE A 107 -2.42 4.50 -40.62
C PHE A 107 -3.24 3.28 -40.17
N SER A 108 -2.56 2.20 -39.78
CA SER A 108 -3.15 0.99 -39.22
C SER A 108 -2.44 0.69 -37.90
N ILE A 109 -3.14 0.85 -36.78
CA ILE A 109 -2.70 0.29 -35.51
C ILE A 109 -3.31 -1.11 -35.42
N SER A 110 -2.49 -2.13 -35.16
CA SER A 110 -3.00 -3.48 -34.89
C SER A 110 -3.73 -3.51 -33.54
N ALA A 111 -4.81 -4.28 -33.42
CA ALA A 111 -5.59 -4.38 -32.18
C ALA A 111 -4.74 -4.69 -30.92
N PRO A 112 -3.68 -5.52 -30.97
CA PRO A 112 -2.77 -5.74 -29.83
C PRO A 112 -2.00 -4.48 -29.41
N ALA A 113 -1.53 -3.67 -30.38
CA ALA A 113 -0.79 -2.44 -30.10
C ALA A 113 -1.69 -1.36 -29.48
N MET A 114 -2.94 -1.26 -29.94
CA MET A 114 -3.96 -0.40 -29.33
C MET A 114 -4.18 -0.73 -27.85
N ARG A 115 -4.32 -2.03 -27.54
CA ARG A 115 -4.57 -2.50 -26.17
C ARG A 115 -3.40 -2.22 -25.25
N SER A 116 -2.17 -2.44 -25.71
CA SER A 116 -0.95 -2.12 -24.95
C SER A 116 -0.81 -0.62 -24.67
N LEU A 117 -1.17 0.25 -25.61
CA LEU A 117 -1.17 1.70 -25.41
C LEU A 117 -2.24 2.13 -24.40
N LEU A 118 -3.44 1.58 -24.51
CA LEU A 118 -4.54 1.82 -23.57
C LEU A 118 -4.16 1.40 -22.14
N ASP A 119 -3.64 0.18 -21.96
CA ASP A 119 -3.18 -0.30 -20.66
C ASP A 119 -2.08 0.61 -20.07
N GLY A 120 -1.13 1.07 -20.91
CA GLY A 120 -0.09 2.00 -20.49
C GLY A 120 -0.61 3.37 -20.05
N ILE A 121 -1.65 3.90 -20.70
CA ILE A 121 -2.30 5.16 -20.31
C ILE A 121 -3.12 4.96 -19.04
N GLY A 122 -3.85 3.84 -18.94
CA GLY A 122 -4.62 3.48 -17.75
C GLY A 122 -3.73 3.43 -16.50
N SER A 123 -2.60 2.74 -16.59
CA SER A 123 -1.62 2.64 -15.51
C SER A 123 -1.08 4.01 -15.07
N ARG A 124 -0.75 4.91 -16.01
CA ARG A 124 -0.29 6.27 -15.70
C ARG A 124 -1.35 7.14 -15.03
N LEU A 125 -2.61 7.01 -15.46
CA LEU A 125 -3.74 7.72 -14.85
C LEU A 125 -3.98 7.24 -13.41
N GLU A 126 -3.82 5.94 -13.16
CA GLU A 126 -3.93 5.36 -11.83
C GLU A 126 -2.79 5.79 -10.91
N GLU A 127 -1.53 5.77 -11.39
CA GLU A 127 -0.36 6.25 -10.63
C GLU A 127 -0.55 7.71 -10.17
N GLU A 128 -1.09 8.57 -11.04
CA GLU A 128 -1.38 9.97 -10.68
C GLU A 128 -2.48 10.13 -9.62
N ARG A 129 -3.33 9.11 -9.47
CA ARG A 129 -4.44 9.09 -8.54
C ARG A 129 -4.06 8.49 -7.18
N ASP A 130 -3.05 7.64 -7.13
CA ASP A 130 -2.56 7.05 -5.86
C ASP A 130 -2.09 8.11 -4.88
N LEU A 131 -1.44 9.16 -5.38
CA LEU A 131 -1.04 10.30 -4.56
C LEU A 131 -2.28 11.02 -3.98
N ALA A 132 -3.36 11.22 -4.75
CA ALA A 132 -4.59 11.81 -4.23
C ALA A 132 -5.23 10.93 -3.14
N ARG A 133 -5.25 9.60 -3.33
CA ARG A 133 -5.74 8.63 -2.32
C ARG A 133 -4.90 8.63 -1.05
N TYR A 134 -3.59 8.81 -1.16
CA TYR A 134 -2.72 8.96 0.00
C TYR A 134 -3.10 10.17 0.86
N PHE A 135 -3.44 11.32 0.26
CA PHE A 135 -3.87 12.51 1.00
C PHE A 135 -5.20 12.32 1.73
N ILE A 136 -6.11 11.49 1.20
CA ILE A 136 -7.34 11.08 1.91
C ILE A 136 -6.97 10.30 3.17
N GLY A 137 -6.14 9.26 3.05
CA GLY A 137 -5.67 8.45 4.17
C GLY A 137 -4.89 9.26 5.20
N LEU A 138 -4.03 10.17 4.74
CA LEU A 138 -3.26 11.08 5.59
C LEU A 138 -4.17 12.02 6.39
N SER A 139 -5.25 12.55 5.79
CA SER A 139 -6.23 13.37 6.50
C SER A 139 -6.93 12.59 7.62
N ILE A 140 -7.29 11.32 7.38
CA ILE A 140 -7.87 10.43 8.40
C ILE A 140 -6.86 10.19 9.52
N PHE A 141 -5.63 9.80 9.16
CA PHE A 141 -4.57 9.54 10.11
C PHE A 141 -4.27 10.75 11.00
N LEU A 142 -4.22 11.95 10.43
CA LEU A 142 -4.03 13.18 11.19
C LEU A 142 -5.19 13.47 12.14
N GLY A 143 -6.43 13.21 11.72
CA GLY A 143 -7.58 13.29 12.61
C GLY A 143 -7.48 12.33 13.81
N LEU A 144 -7.06 11.08 13.56
CA LEU A 144 -6.81 10.09 14.62
C LEU A 144 -5.65 10.50 15.53
N LEU A 145 -4.59 11.09 14.98
CA LEU A 145 -3.48 11.61 15.77
C LEU A 145 -3.94 12.73 16.72
N GLY A 146 -4.94 13.52 16.31
CA GLY A 146 -5.57 14.52 17.17
C GLY A 146 -6.29 13.93 18.38
N THR A 147 -6.97 12.79 18.24
CA THR A 147 -7.57 12.11 19.40
C THR A 147 -6.51 11.59 20.36
N PHE A 148 -5.44 11.00 19.82
CA PHE A 148 -4.31 10.53 20.62
C PHE A 148 -3.65 11.67 21.41
N TRP A 149 -3.46 12.84 20.77
CA TRP A 149 -2.91 14.02 21.43
C TRP A 149 -3.76 14.48 22.62
N GLY A 150 -5.08 14.59 22.44
CA GLY A 150 -5.95 15.02 23.54
C GLY A 150 -6.10 13.96 24.64
N LEU A 151 -5.96 12.66 24.32
CA LEU A 151 -5.86 11.61 25.34
C LEU A 151 -4.59 11.75 26.17
N MET A 152 -3.43 12.02 25.56
CA MET A 152 -2.19 12.28 26.31
C MET A 152 -2.32 13.50 27.22
N GLN A 153 -2.95 14.57 26.75
CA GLN A 153 -3.21 15.76 27.56
C GLN A 153 -4.14 15.43 28.75
N THR A 154 -5.15 14.61 28.52
CA THR A 154 -6.07 14.13 29.56
C THR A 154 -5.32 13.34 30.64
N VAL A 155 -4.46 12.39 30.23
CA VAL A 155 -3.63 11.61 31.18
C VAL A 155 -2.70 12.52 31.99
N GLY A 156 -2.08 13.53 31.35
CA GLY A 156 -1.26 14.53 32.04
C GLY A 156 -2.05 15.28 33.12
N THR A 157 -3.24 15.79 32.78
CA THR A 157 -4.09 16.49 33.77
C THR A 157 -4.56 15.59 34.90
N ILE A 158 -4.82 14.31 34.66
CA ILE A 158 -5.15 13.34 35.72
C ILE A 158 -3.95 13.11 36.63
N SER A 159 -2.74 12.97 36.05
CA SER A 159 -1.50 12.85 36.83
C SER A 159 -1.27 14.06 37.73
N ASP A 160 -1.50 15.28 37.23
CA ASP A 160 -1.35 16.51 38.00
C ASP A 160 -2.31 16.56 39.19
N VAL A 161 -3.56 16.11 38.99
CA VAL A 161 -4.57 16.04 40.05
C VAL A 161 -4.17 15.03 41.13
N ILE A 162 -3.71 13.84 40.75
CA ILE A 162 -3.23 12.82 41.70
C ILE A 162 -2.05 13.36 42.52
N ASN A 163 -1.06 13.98 41.86
CA ASN A 163 0.11 14.55 42.53
C ASN A 163 -0.27 15.72 43.46
N SER A 164 -1.30 16.50 43.11
CA SER A 164 -1.77 17.62 43.95
C SER A 164 -2.49 17.19 45.24
N LEU A 165 -3.09 15.98 45.25
CA LEU A 165 -3.82 15.44 46.40
C LEU A 165 -2.90 14.86 47.47
N GLU A 166 -1.68 14.48 47.12
CA GLU A 166 -0.70 13.86 48.04
C GLU A 166 -0.03 14.89 48.98
N VAL A 167 -0.08 16.19 48.65
CA VAL A 167 0.71 17.24 49.32
C VAL A 167 -0.04 17.99 50.43
N SER A 168 -1.37 17.86 50.55
CA SER A 168 -2.18 18.65 51.50
C SER A 168 -2.47 17.91 52.81
N GLY A 169 -1.47 17.83 53.69
CA GLY A 169 -1.56 17.19 55.02
C GLY A 169 -2.34 17.95 56.11
N GLN A 170 -3.09 19.03 55.81
CA GLN A 170 -3.79 19.81 56.86
C GLN A 170 -4.90 20.78 56.38
N GLN A 171 -5.41 20.65 55.15
CA GLN A 171 -6.38 21.60 54.59
C GLN A 171 -7.83 21.08 54.60
N GLU A 172 -8.76 22.02 54.75
CA GLU A 172 -10.21 21.84 54.80
C GLU A 172 -10.74 20.94 53.67
N MET A 173 -11.53 19.91 53.99
CA MET A 173 -12.19 19.01 53.03
C MET A 173 -12.90 19.73 51.87
N ALA A 174 -13.41 20.95 52.12
CA ALA A 174 -14.03 21.80 51.11
C ALA A 174 -13.03 22.29 50.02
N ALA A 175 -11.78 22.58 50.40
CA ALA A 175 -10.73 22.97 49.48
C ALA A 175 -10.30 21.79 48.59
N MET A 176 -10.13 20.61 49.17
CA MET A 176 -9.81 19.38 48.41
C MET A 176 -10.92 19.02 47.42
N PHE A 177 -12.19 19.17 47.80
CA PHE A 177 -13.32 18.93 46.88
C PHE A 177 -13.35 19.94 45.72
N SER A 178 -13.08 21.22 46.00
CA SER A 178 -12.96 22.25 44.95
C SER A 178 -11.82 21.95 43.98
N GLN A 179 -10.69 21.45 44.50
CA GLN A 179 -9.51 21.10 43.73
C GLN A 179 -9.71 19.84 42.88
N LEU A 180 -10.42 18.84 43.41
CA LEU A 180 -10.86 17.67 42.63
C LEU A 180 -11.84 18.07 41.52
N LYS A 181 -12.82 18.94 41.82
CA LYS A 181 -13.77 19.48 40.83
C LYS A 181 -13.05 20.24 39.71
N GLN A 182 -12.06 21.06 40.06
CA GLN A 182 -11.25 21.79 39.09
C GLN A 182 -10.35 20.86 38.27
N GLY A 183 -9.79 19.83 38.93
CA GLY A 183 -8.97 18.79 38.34
C GLY A 183 -9.68 17.92 37.32
N LEU A 184 -10.97 17.63 37.53
CA LEU A 184 -11.80 16.88 36.59
C LEU A 184 -12.22 17.69 35.34
N GLY A 185 -12.13 19.02 35.39
CA GLY A 185 -12.46 19.89 34.26
C GLY A 185 -11.42 19.83 33.12
N GLY A 186 -10.15 19.63 33.46
CA GLY A 186 -9.05 19.51 32.49
C GLY A 186 -9.23 18.35 31.51
N PRO A 187 -9.44 17.11 31.98
CA PRO A 187 -9.75 15.92 31.17
C PRO A 187 -10.93 16.12 30.20
N LEU A 188 -12.01 16.74 30.68
CA LEU A 188 -13.21 17.00 29.87
C LEU A 188 -12.92 17.98 28.72
N HIS A 189 -12.12 19.02 29.00
CA HIS A 189 -11.70 19.96 27.98
C HIS A 189 -10.74 19.32 26.97
N GLY A 190 -9.74 18.57 27.46
CA GLY A 190 -8.78 17.83 26.63
C GLY A 190 -9.46 16.88 25.64
N MET A 191 -10.49 16.16 26.09
CA MET A 191 -11.30 15.30 25.24
C MET A 191 -12.05 16.08 24.13
N GLY A 192 -12.63 17.23 24.46
CA GLY A 192 -13.32 18.09 23.48
C GLY A 192 -12.40 18.62 22.37
N THR A 193 -11.16 19.00 22.73
CA THR A 193 -10.15 19.45 21.76
C THR A 193 -9.64 18.31 20.87
N ALA A 194 -9.48 17.10 21.41
CA ALA A 194 -9.09 15.90 20.65
C ALA A 194 -10.16 15.53 19.62
N PHE A 195 -11.43 15.60 20.04
CA PHE A 195 -12.56 15.24 19.20
C PHE A 195 -12.73 16.21 18.02
N SER A 196 -12.54 17.52 18.24
CA SER A 196 -12.66 18.49 17.13
C SER A 196 -11.61 18.26 16.04
N SER A 197 -10.38 17.93 16.41
CA SER A 197 -9.31 17.63 15.46
C SER A 197 -9.62 16.39 14.61
N SER A 198 -10.18 15.35 15.23
CA SER A 198 -10.68 14.17 14.51
C SER A 198 -11.80 14.50 13.52
N MET A 199 -12.75 15.32 13.95
CA MET A 199 -13.84 15.79 13.08
C MET A 199 -13.32 16.56 11.87
N PHE A 200 -12.29 17.39 12.03
CA PHE A 200 -11.65 18.07 10.90
C PHE A 200 -10.97 17.07 9.95
N GLY A 201 -10.22 16.10 10.47
CA GLY A 201 -9.53 15.09 9.65
C GLY A 201 -10.51 14.20 8.85
N LEU A 202 -11.60 13.78 9.47
CA LEU A 202 -12.66 12.98 8.83
C LEU A 202 -13.49 13.79 7.84
N THR A 203 -13.84 15.04 8.17
CA THR A 203 -14.56 15.92 7.25
C THR A 203 -13.68 16.25 6.04
N GLY A 204 -12.39 16.52 6.28
CA GLY A 204 -11.40 16.75 5.24
C GLY A 204 -11.23 15.55 4.31
N SER A 205 -11.17 14.33 4.85
CA SER A 205 -11.06 13.12 4.04
C SER A 205 -12.32 12.87 3.19
N LEU A 206 -13.50 13.23 3.69
CA LEU A 206 -14.76 13.13 2.95
C LEU A 206 -14.82 14.15 1.80
N ILE A 207 -14.36 15.37 2.02
CA ILE A 207 -14.20 16.39 0.97
C ILE A 207 -13.24 15.88 -0.10
N LEU A 208 -12.05 15.42 0.28
CA LEU A 208 -11.05 14.89 -0.64
C LEU A 208 -11.56 13.66 -1.39
N GLY A 209 -12.28 12.76 -0.71
CA GLY A 209 -12.88 11.57 -1.30
C GLY A 209 -13.91 11.90 -2.38
N PHE A 210 -14.76 12.91 -2.15
CA PHE A 210 -15.70 13.37 -3.18
C PHE A 210 -14.95 13.96 -4.40
N LEU A 211 -13.89 14.74 -4.17
CA LEU A 211 -13.08 15.30 -5.25
C LEU A 211 -12.35 14.21 -6.05
N ASP A 212 -11.82 13.17 -5.39
CA ASP A 212 -11.20 12.02 -6.06
C ASP A 212 -12.21 11.25 -6.91
N LEU A 213 -13.45 11.06 -6.42
CA LEU A 213 -14.51 10.43 -7.21
C LEU A 213 -14.81 11.23 -8.49
N GLN A 214 -14.88 12.56 -8.42
CA GLN A 214 -15.10 13.39 -9.61
C GLN A 214 -13.90 13.34 -10.58
N ALA A 215 -12.67 13.32 -10.05
CA ALA A 215 -11.47 13.17 -10.86
C ALA A 215 -11.43 11.80 -11.55
N GLY A 216 -11.74 10.72 -10.84
CA GLY A 216 -11.83 9.37 -11.39
C GLY A 216 -12.91 9.24 -12.46
N GLN A 217 -14.08 9.86 -12.27
CA GLN A 217 -15.12 9.90 -13.32
C GLN A 217 -14.63 10.63 -14.58
N ALA A 218 -13.89 11.74 -14.43
CA ALA A 218 -13.33 12.47 -15.56
C ALA A 218 -12.28 11.64 -16.32
N GLN A 219 -11.41 10.92 -15.60
CA GLN A 219 -10.41 10.00 -16.16
C GLN A 219 -11.05 8.83 -16.91
N ASN A 220 -12.04 8.17 -16.30
CA ASN A 220 -12.76 7.06 -16.95
C ASN A 220 -13.49 7.52 -18.21
N ALA A 221 -14.13 8.70 -18.16
CA ALA A 221 -14.78 9.26 -19.35
C ALA A 221 -13.77 9.53 -20.48
N PHE A 222 -12.61 10.10 -20.15
CA PHE A 222 -11.53 10.32 -21.12
C PHE A 222 -10.97 9.01 -21.69
N TYR A 223 -10.74 8.01 -20.83
CA TYR A 223 -10.25 6.69 -21.25
C TYR A 223 -11.22 6.03 -22.23
N ASN A 224 -12.51 5.98 -21.90
CA ASN A 224 -13.55 5.41 -22.76
C ASN A 224 -13.67 6.19 -24.09
N ASP A 225 -13.60 7.53 -24.04
CA ASP A 225 -13.59 8.37 -25.25
C ASP A 225 -12.39 8.08 -26.16
N LEU A 226 -11.22 7.80 -25.57
CA LEU A 226 -9.99 7.47 -26.28
C LEU A 226 -10.03 6.04 -26.84
N GLU A 227 -10.57 5.07 -26.11
CA GLU A 227 -10.82 3.71 -26.61
C GLU A 227 -11.77 3.73 -27.81
N GLU A 228 -12.90 4.43 -27.71
CA GLU A 228 -13.87 4.57 -28.80
C GLU A 228 -13.24 5.25 -30.02
N TRP A 229 -12.35 6.22 -29.81
CA TRP A 229 -11.61 6.84 -30.90
C TRP A 229 -10.71 5.85 -31.64
N LEU A 230 -9.89 5.10 -30.90
CA LEU A 230 -8.92 4.18 -31.47
C LEU A 230 -9.61 3.01 -32.19
N SER A 231 -10.75 2.55 -31.66
CA SER A 231 -11.57 1.52 -32.30
C SER A 231 -12.10 1.98 -33.67
N GLY A 232 -12.50 3.24 -33.79
CA GLY A 232 -12.94 3.86 -35.05
C GLY A 232 -11.84 3.94 -36.11
N VAL A 233 -10.63 4.34 -35.70
CA VAL A 233 -9.46 4.41 -36.59
C VAL A 233 -9.03 3.02 -37.09
N THR A 234 -9.15 2.00 -36.24
CA THR A 234 -8.77 0.62 -36.59
C THR A 234 -9.73 -0.01 -37.61
N LYS A 235 -11.04 0.31 -37.54
CA LYS A 235 -12.06 -0.26 -38.43
C LYS A 235 -12.04 0.32 -39.86
N LEU A 236 -11.68 1.59 -40.05
CA LEU A 236 -11.63 2.20 -41.38
C LEU A 236 -10.48 1.64 -42.26
N THR A 237 -9.41 1.14 -41.66
CA THR A 237 -8.21 0.72 -42.41
C THR A 237 -8.29 -0.70 -42.98
N SER A 238 -9.24 -1.52 -42.52
CA SER A 238 -9.43 -2.90 -43.01
C SER A 238 -10.34 -3.03 -44.25
N GLY A 239 -10.86 -1.93 -44.83
CA GLY A 239 -11.91 -1.99 -45.87
C GLY A 239 -11.66 -1.27 -47.21
N GLY A 240 -10.44 -0.81 -47.52
CA GLY A 240 -10.19 0.05 -48.70
C GLY A 240 -9.34 -0.57 -49.81
N GLY A 241 -9.99 -1.25 -50.77
CA GLY A 241 -9.42 -1.63 -52.06
C GLY A 241 -10.41 -1.37 -53.19
N ASP A 242 -10.24 -0.24 -53.89
CA ASP A 242 -10.92 0.08 -55.16
C ASP A 242 -9.98 -0.23 -56.33
N GLY A 243 -10.55 -0.83 -57.38
CA GLY A 243 -9.90 -1.29 -58.59
C GLY A 243 -10.96 -1.84 -59.53
N GLY A 244 -11.56 -0.94 -60.31
CA GLY A 244 -12.68 -1.24 -61.20
C GLY A 244 -12.37 -2.23 -62.32
N GLY A 245 -13.42 -2.90 -62.79
CA GLY A 245 -13.40 -3.77 -63.95
C GLY A 245 -14.54 -4.79 -63.88
N ASP A 246 -15.49 -4.64 -64.79
CA ASP A 246 -16.63 -5.55 -65.00
C ASP A 246 -16.20 -7.01 -65.18
N GLN A 247 -17.07 -7.92 -64.72
CA GLN A 247 -17.10 -9.39 -64.87
C GLN A 247 -16.39 -10.30 -63.84
N SER A 248 -17.27 -11.10 -63.23
CA SER A 248 -17.10 -12.41 -62.60
C SER A 248 -16.82 -12.43 -61.09
N VAL A 249 -17.91 -12.57 -60.34
CA VAL A 249 -17.96 -13.27 -59.04
C VAL A 249 -17.52 -14.72 -59.28
N PRO A 250 -16.23 -15.08 -59.06
CA PRO A 250 -15.91 -16.14 -58.10
C PRO A 250 -14.56 -16.00 -57.36
N VAL A 251 -13.86 -14.86 -57.42
CA VAL A 251 -12.57 -14.70 -56.70
C VAL A 251 -12.77 -14.21 -55.25
N TYR A 252 -13.76 -13.35 -55.00
CA TYR A 252 -14.07 -12.84 -53.66
C TYR A 252 -14.53 -13.95 -52.70
N ILE A 253 -15.31 -14.91 -53.19
CA ILE A 253 -15.79 -16.05 -52.37
C ILE A 253 -14.66 -17.03 -52.08
N GLN A 254 -13.76 -17.27 -53.04
CA GLN A 254 -12.60 -18.13 -52.83
C GLN A 254 -11.59 -17.49 -51.87
N ALA A 255 -11.33 -16.18 -52.00
CA ALA A 255 -10.51 -15.42 -51.07
C ALA A 255 -11.11 -15.37 -49.67
N LEU A 256 -12.43 -15.20 -49.54
CA LEU A 256 -13.11 -15.27 -48.24
C LEU A 256 -13.07 -16.67 -47.64
N LEU A 257 -13.20 -17.73 -48.44
CA LEU A 257 -13.11 -19.11 -47.96
C LEU A 257 -11.68 -19.48 -47.54
N GLU A 258 -10.67 -19.02 -48.29
CA GLU A 258 -9.27 -19.21 -47.97
C GLU A 258 -8.86 -18.41 -46.73
N GLN A 259 -9.32 -17.17 -46.62
CA GLN A 259 -9.16 -16.34 -45.42
C GLN A 259 -9.90 -16.93 -44.20
N THR A 260 -11.07 -17.54 -44.41
CA THR A 260 -11.79 -18.22 -43.32
C THR A 260 -11.06 -19.48 -42.90
N ALA A 261 -10.54 -20.27 -43.83
CA ALA A 261 -9.76 -21.47 -43.54
C ALA A 261 -8.45 -21.14 -42.79
N GLU A 262 -7.74 -20.08 -43.20
CA GLU A 262 -6.54 -19.60 -42.52
C GLU A 262 -6.86 -19.06 -41.12
N SER A 263 -7.99 -18.36 -40.95
CA SER A 263 -8.45 -17.91 -39.63
C SER A 263 -8.82 -19.06 -38.70
N ILE A 264 -9.34 -20.18 -39.23
CA ILE A 264 -9.67 -21.37 -38.45
C ILE A 264 -8.38 -22.09 -38.02
N ASP A 265 -7.38 -22.20 -38.89
CA ASP A 265 -6.08 -22.79 -38.54
C ASP A 265 -5.36 -21.93 -37.49
N GLU A 266 -5.41 -20.60 -37.62
CA GLU A 266 -4.83 -19.68 -36.64
C GLU A 266 -5.56 -19.74 -35.28
N LEU A 267 -6.90 -19.84 -35.29
CA LEU A 267 -7.70 -20.07 -34.08
C LEU A 267 -7.37 -21.42 -33.44
N GLN A 268 -7.24 -22.50 -34.22
CA GLN A 268 -6.88 -23.82 -33.70
C GLN A 268 -5.49 -23.81 -33.06
N ARG A 269 -4.50 -23.17 -33.70
CA ARG A 269 -3.16 -22.98 -33.13
C ARG A 269 -3.15 -22.06 -31.92
N SER A 270 -4.03 -21.05 -31.86
CA SER A 270 -4.17 -20.18 -30.69
C SER A 270 -4.81 -20.90 -29.52
N ILE A 271 -5.81 -21.76 -29.76
CA ILE A 271 -6.48 -22.57 -28.74
C ILE A 271 -5.50 -23.60 -28.18
N ALA A 272 -4.76 -24.31 -29.04
CA ALA A 272 -3.74 -25.26 -28.61
C ALA A 272 -2.68 -24.59 -27.73
N ARG A 273 -2.13 -23.44 -28.16
CA ARG A 273 -1.18 -22.66 -27.35
C ARG A 273 -1.81 -22.12 -26.06
N GLY A 274 -3.09 -21.76 -26.08
CA GLY A 274 -3.83 -21.32 -24.91
C GLY A 274 -4.02 -22.44 -23.88
N GLU A 275 -4.27 -23.66 -24.34
CA GLU A 275 -4.43 -24.85 -23.51
C GLU A 275 -3.09 -25.29 -22.89
N ASP A 276 -2.00 -25.23 -23.66
CA ASP A 276 -0.64 -25.44 -23.16
C ASP A 276 -0.28 -24.43 -22.05
N ASN A 277 -0.54 -23.14 -22.29
CA ASN A 277 -0.30 -22.10 -21.27
C ASN A 277 -1.18 -22.30 -20.03
N ARG A 278 -2.44 -22.72 -20.20
CA ARG A 278 -3.36 -23.00 -19.09
C ARG A 278 -2.88 -24.21 -18.29
N SER A 279 -2.42 -25.26 -18.94
CA SER A 279 -1.89 -26.46 -18.28
C SER A 279 -0.60 -26.16 -17.51
N ALA A 280 0.31 -25.37 -18.08
CA ALA A 280 1.51 -24.88 -17.41
C ALA A 280 1.18 -23.99 -16.19
N GLY A 281 0.19 -23.11 -16.32
CA GLY A 281 -0.31 -22.29 -15.21
C GLY A 281 -0.88 -23.14 -14.06
N LEU A 282 -1.65 -24.19 -14.38
CA LEU A 282 -2.17 -25.13 -13.36
C LEU A 282 -1.05 -25.94 -12.69
N ALA A 283 -0.01 -26.32 -13.43
CA ALA A 283 1.16 -26.99 -12.85
C ALA A 283 1.93 -26.07 -11.89
N TYR A 284 2.14 -24.81 -12.29
CA TYR A 284 2.76 -23.80 -11.43
C TYR A 284 1.93 -23.52 -10.16
N GLN A 285 0.61 -23.47 -10.29
CA GLN A 285 -0.27 -23.24 -9.14
C GLN A 285 -0.24 -24.41 -8.15
N ARG A 286 -0.12 -25.66 -8.64
CA ARG A 286 0.10 -26.82 -7.77
C ARG A 286 1.45 -26.76 -7.05
N ASP A 287 2.53 -26.43 -7.76
CA ASP A 287 3.86 -26.25 -7.16
C ASP A 287 3.86 -25.17 -6.06
N LEU A 288 3.15 -24.05 -6.29
CA LEU A 288 2.99 -23.01 -5.29
C LEU A 288 2.23 -23.50 -4.04
N ILE A 289 1.17 -24.28 -4.24
CA ILE A 289 0.39 -24.87 -3.14
C ILE A 289 1.25 -25.84 -2.32
N ASP A 290 2.05 -26.69 -2.97
CA ASP A 290 2.95 -27.62 -2.30
C ASP A 290 4.03 -26.87 -1.48
N ARG A 291 4.60 -25.80 -2.05
CA ARG A 291 5.55 -24.92 -1.32
C ARG A 291 4.91 -24.21 -0.14
N LEU A 292 3.68 -23.70 -0.28
CA LEU A 292 2.95 -23.05 0.82
C LEU A 292 2.60 -24.05 1.92
N THR A 293 2.26 -25.28 1.56
CA THR A 293 2.01 -26.36 2.53
C THR A 293 3.28 -26.68 3.31
N THR A 294 4.41 -26.82 2.60
CA THR A 294 5.72 -27.08 3.22
C THR A 294 6.14 -25.95 4.18
N LEU A 295 5.93 -24.69 3.78
CA LEU A 295 6.23 -23.52 4.62
C LEU A 295 5.33 -23.45 5.85
N THR A 296 4.05 -23.82 5.70
CA THR A 296 3.11 -23.89 6.82
C THR A 296 3.50 -24.98 7.82
N ASP A 297 3.95 -26.13 7.33
CA ASP A 297 4.44 -27.22 8.18
C ASP A 297 5.73 -26.83 8.92
N GLN A 298 6.65 -26.13 8.24
CA GLN A 298 7.85 -25.57 8.87
C GLN A 298 7.50 -24.55 9.96
N MET A 299 6.59 -23.61 9.70
CA MET A 299 6.14 -22.64 10.70
C MET A 299 5.51 -23.31 11.92
N ARG A 300 4.71 -24.37 11.73
CA ARG A 300 4.14 -25.13 12.84
C ARG A 300 5.22 -25.83 13.67
N ALA A 301 6.21 -26.42 12.99
CA ALA A 301 7.35 -27.05 13.66
C ALA A 301 8.16 -26.01 14.47
N GLU A 302 8.44 -24.84 13.90
CA GLU A 302 9.12 -23.74 14.60
C GLU A 302 8.33 -23.24 15.81
N GLN A 303 7.02 -23.04 15.69
CA GLN A 303 6.16 -22.65 16.81
C GLN A 303 6.19 -23.69 17.93
N GLN A 304 6.18 -24.98 17.59
CA GLN A 304 6.24 -26.05 18.57
C GLN A 304 7.59 -26.10 19.29
N VAL A 305 8.69 -25.83 18.59
CA VAL A 305 10.02 -25.68 19.20
C VAL A 305 10.07 -24.48 20.13
N LEU A 306 9.56 -23.32 19.70
CA LEU A 306 9.52 -22.11 20.55
C LEU A 306 8.69 -22.32 21.82
N LEU A 307 7.56 -23.02 21.73
CA LEU A 307 6.74 -23.39 22.89
C LEU A 307 7.52 -24.29 23.85
N LYS A 308 8.16 -25.36 23.34
CA LYS A 308 9.01 -26.24 24.16
C LYS A 308 10.18 -25.50 24.81
N MET A 309 10.79 -24.55 24.10
CA MET A 309 11.86 -23.72 24.65
C MET A 309 11.33 -22.78 25.75
N ALA A 310 10.15 -22.19 25.56
CA ALA A 310 9.53 -21.36 26.58
C ALA A 310 9.14 -22.17 27.83
N GLU A 311 8.58 -23.37 27.66
CA GLU A 311 8.28 -24.30 28.76
C GLU A 311 9.54 -24.71 29.51
N SER A 312 10.60 -25.10 28.79
CA SER A 312 11.91 -25.42 29.38
C SER A 312 12.52 -24.22 30.12
N GLN A 313 12.36 -23.00 29.62
CA GLN A 313 12.84 -21.79 30.28
C GLN A 313 12.06 -21.49 31.57
N VAL A 314 10.75 -21.74 31.59
CA VAL A 314 9.92 -21.62 32.79
C VAL A 314 10.31 -22.66 33.83
N GLU A 315 10.52 -23.92 33.42
CA GLU A 315 10.98 -24.99 34.30
C GLU A 315 12.36 -24.66 34.89
N MET A 316 13.30 -24.19 34.06
CA MET A 316 14.63 -23.76 34.49
C MET A 316 14.56 -22.60 35.51
N LYS A 317 13.73 -21.59 35.27
CA LYS A 317 13.51 -20.49 36.23
C LYS A 317 12.93 -21.01 37.55
N GLY A 318 12.00 -21.97 37.49
CA GLY A 318 11.43 -22.61 38.67
C GLY A 318 12.46 -23.40 39.47
N LEU A 319 13.32 -24.18 38.80
CA LEU A 319 14.41 -24.91 39.43
C LEU A 319 15.43 -23.96 40.08
N LEU A 320 15.80 -22.86 39.39
CA LEU A 320 16.68 -21.83 39.95
C LEU A 320 16.07 -21.13 41.16
N SER A 321 14.76 -20.83 41.13
CA SER A 321 14.05 -20.25 42.27
C SER A 321 14.06 -21.20 43.47
N ARG A 322 13.79 -22.49 43.26
CA ARG A 322 13.82 -23.51 44.33
C ARG A 322 15.21 -23.75 44.87
N LEU A 323 16.24 -23.71 44.02
CA LEU A 323 17.64 -23.78 44.45
C LEU A 323 18.01 -22.57 45.31
N THR A 324 17.61 -21.38 44.89
CA THR A 324 17.83 -20.13 45.63
C THR A 324 17.11 -20.15 46.98
N GLU A 325 15.88 -20.68 47.01
CA GLU A 325 15.08 -20.86 48.22
C GLU A 325 15.70 -21.90 49.17
N ALA A 326 16.18 -23.03 48.65
CA ALA A 326 16.88 -24.04 49.45
C ALA A 326 18.22 -23.53 50.02
N ILE A 327 18.96 -22.72 49.25
CA ILE A 327 20.19 -22.06 49.71
C ILE A 327 19.88 -21.02 50.78
N THR A 328 18.78 -20.28 50.65
CA THR A 328 18.36 -19.28 51.66
C THR A 328 17.76 -19.93 52.91
N SER A 329 17.07 -21.06 52.80
CA SER A 329 16.56 -21.82 53.96
C SER A 329 17.67 -22.51 54.76
N MET A 330 18.77 -22.91 54.09
CA MET A 330 20.00 -23.38 54.76
C MET A 330 20.70 -22.27 55.57
N LYS A 331 20.37 -20.99 55.35
CA LYS A 331 20.94 -19.84 56.04
C LYS A 331 20.13 -19.46 57.31
N THR A 332 19.51 -20.44 57.96
CA THR A 332 18.92 -20.24 59.29
C THR A 332 20.02 -20.45 60.34
N PRO A 333 20.35 -19.46 61.19
CA PRO A 333 21.55 -19.51 62.02
C PRO A 333 21.33 -20.39 63.26
N THR A 334 21.59 -21.69 63.14
CA THR A 334 21.97 -22.51 64.31
C THR A 334 23.49 -22.52 64.41
N ALA A 335 23.99 -21.97 65.51
CA ALA A 335 25.39 -21.79 65.82
C ALA A 335 26.19 -23.09 65.69
N GLY A 336 27.06 -23.15 64.68
CA GLY A 336 28.03 -24.21 64.43
C GLY A 336 28.62 -23.98 63.05
N GLY A 337 29.94 -23.76 62.96
CA GLY A 337 30.60 -23.43 61.70
C GLY A 337 30.27 -24.45 60.60
N MET A 338 30.15 -23.94 59.36
CA MET A 338 29.92 -24.71 58.14
C MET A 338 30.62 -26.08 58.21
N ASP A 339 29.83 -27.14 58.29
CA ASP A 339 30.31 -28.51 58.42
C ASP A 339 31.15 -28.92 57.21
N ASP A 340 32.16 -29.77 57.44
CA ASP A 340 33.14 -30.15 56.42
C ASP A 340 32.47 -30.88 55.23
N ALA A 341 31.32 -31.52 55.47
CA ALA A 341 30.47 -32.10 54.44
C ALA A 341 29.89 -31.03 53.50
N THR A 342 29.39 -29.91 54.01
CA THR A 342 28.89 -28.79 53.16
C THR A 342 30.02 -28.14 52.36
N ARG A 343 31.22 -28.00 52.95
CA ARG A 343 32.41 -27.52 52.20
C ARG A 343 32.79 -28.47 51.07
N SER A 344 32.76 -29.78 51.33
CA SER A 344 33.00 -30.81 50.32
C SER A 344 31.94 -30.76 49.21
N HIS A 345 30.66 -30.62 49.56
CA HIS A 345 29.58 -30.46 48.59
C HIS A 345 29.70 -29.21 47.72
N ILE A 346 30.08 -28.06 48.30
CA ILE A 346 30.33 -26.83 47.54
C ILE A 346 31.50 -27.01 46.57
N ARG A 347 32.59 -27.64 47.01
CA ARG A 347 33.73 -27.93 46.13
C ARG A 347 33.35 -28.89 45.00
N ASN A 348 32.55 -29.91 45.30
CA ASN A 348 32.05 -30.84 44.30
C ASN A 348 31.08 -30.16 43.32
N MET A 349 30.23 -29.24 43.78
CA MET A 349 29.38 -28.43 42.92
C MET A 349 30.20 -27.53 41.99
N ASP A 350 31.25 -26.89 42.49
CA ASP A 350 32.14 -26.05 41.68
C ASP A 350 32.85 -26.87 40.59
N VAL A 351 33.32 -28.07 40.93
CA VAL A 351 33.89 -29.02 39.94
C VAL A 351 32.85 -29.46 38.91
N SER A 352 31.61 -29.72 39.34
CA SER A 352 30.53 -30.17 38.46
C SER A 352 30.06 -29.06 37.53
N LEU A 353 29.99 -27.81 38.02
CA LEU A 353 29.67 -26.63 37.22
C LEU A 353 30.76 -26.32 36.20
N ASN A 354 32.04 -26.39 36.58
CA ASN A 354 33.14 -26.23 35.62
C ASN A 354 33.10 -27.30 34.54
N ARG A 355 32.80 -28.56 34.92
CA ARG A 355 32.65 -29.65 33.95
C ARG A 355 31.46 -29.43 32.99
N LEU A 356 30.34 -28.91 33.49
CA LEU A 356 29.17 -28.61 32.67
C LEU A 356 29.43 -27.45 31.71
N VAL A 357 30.15 -26.43 32.15
CA VAL A 357 30.61 -25.32 31.29
C VAL A 357 31.54 -25.82 30.19
N ASP A 358 32.50 -26.70 30.52
CA ASP A 358 33.39 -27.31 29.55
C ASP A 358 32.66 -28.19 28.54
N ASP A 359 31.71 -29.02 28.98
CA ASP A 359 30.89 -29.85 28.09
C ASP A 359 29.99 -29.00 27.19
N THR A 360 29.47 -27.88 27.71
CA THR A 360 28.67 -26.92 26.91
C THR A 360 29.53 -26.23 25.85
N ASN A 361 30.74 -25.80 26.21
CA ASN A 361 31.68 -25.18 25.28
C ASN A 361 32.10 -26.17 24.18
N ARG A 362 32.40 -27.43 24.55
CA ARG A 362 32.70 -28.50 23.59
C ARG A 362 31.52 -28.80 22.66
N GLY A 363 30.31 -28.93 23.21
CA GLY A 363 29.11 -29.14 22.41
C GLY A 363 28.87 -28.00 21.41
N ARG A 364 29.17 -26.76 21.80
CA ARG A 364 29.09 -25.61 20.90
C ARG A 364 30.12 -25.68 19.78
N ASP A 365 31.35 -26.05 20.09
CA ASP A 365 32.41 -26.17 19.08
C ASP A 365 32.13 -27.30 18.09
N ASP A 366 31.58 -28.42 18.55
CA ASP A 366 31.21 -29.53 17.68
C ASP A 366 29.99 -29.19 16.81
N ALA A 367 28.96 -28.54 17.36
CA ALA A 367 27.84 -28.02 16.55
C ALA A 367 28.30 -27.04 15.47
N VAL A 368 29.27 -26.15 15.77
CA VAL A 368 29.84 -25.23 14.78
C VAL A 368 30.62 -25.97 13.69
N LYS A 369 31.33 -27.05 14.04
CA LYS A 369 32.01 -27.89 13.04
C LYS A 369 31.01 -28.59 12.13
N ASP A 370 29.93 -29.16 12.70
CA ASP A 370 28.91 -29.86 11.95
C ASP A 370 28.20 -28.90 10.98
N ILE A 371 27.77 -27.73 11.46
CA ILE A 371 27.20 -26.67 10.61
C ILE A 371 28.16 -26.28 9.48
N ARG A 372 29.45 -26.11 9.79
CA ARG A 372 30.46 -25.79 8.76
C ARG A 372 30.62 -26.91 7.74
N SER A 373 30.49 -28.16 8.17
CA SER A 373 30.59 -29.33 7.29
C SER A 373 29.39 -29.43 6.36
N GLU A 374 28.17 -29.19 6.87
CA GLU A 374 26.95 -29.16 6.08
C GLU A 374 26.93 -27.99 5.09
N ILE A 375 27.37 -26.79 5.49
CA ILE A 375 27.51 -25.64 4.60
C ILE A 375 28.49 -25.96 3.45
N LYS A 376 29.61 -26.63 3.75
CA LYS A 376 30.55 -27.06 2.70
C LYS A 376 29.92 -28.09 1.76
N LEU A 377 29.12 -29.02 2.29
CA LEU A 377 28.42 -30.02 1.49
C LEU A 377 27.39 -29.36 0.56
N LEU A 378 26.58 -28.43 1.08
CA LEU A 378 25.61 -27.63 0.32
C LEU A 378 26.28 -26.77 -0.75
N ALA A 379 27.39 -26.11 -0.42
CA ALA A 379 28.14 -25.33 -1.40
C ALA A 379 28.67 -26.21 -2.55
N ARG A 380 29.07 -27.45 -2.24
CA ARG A 380 29.55 -28.41 -3.24
C ARG A 380 28.42 -28.97 -4.11
N THR A 381 27.23 -29.22 -3.55
CA THR A 381 26.07 -29.66 -4.34
C THR A 381 25.54 -28.53 -5.22
N LEU A 382 25.49 -27.29 -4.73
CA LEU A 382 25.15 -26.12 -5.56
C LEU A 382 26.16 -25.89 -6.69
N ALA A 383 27.45 -26.04 -6.44
CA ALA A 383 28.47 -25.93 -7.48
C ALA A 383 28.32 -27.02 -8.54
N ALA A 384 28.01 -28.26 -8.14
CA ALA A 384 27.76 -29.36 -9.08
C ALA A 384 26.52 -29.11 -9.96
N ILE A 385 25.43 -28.59 -9.39
CA ILE A 385 24.21 -28.23 -10.14
C ILE A 385 24.48 -27.05 -11.10
N ALA A 386 25.29 -26.08 -10.69
CA ALA A 386 25.65 -24.93 -11.52
C ALA A 386 26.53 -25.32 -12.73
N ASP A 387 27.38 -26.34 -12.59
CA ASP A 387 28.19 -26.87 -13.69
C ASP A 387 27.38 -27.75 -14.65
N ASP A 388 26.37 -28.48 -14.15
CA ASP A 388 25.49 -29.31 -14.98
C ASP A 388 24.56 -28.46 -15.88
N ASN A 389 24.15 -27.28 -15.41
CA ASN A 389 23.39 -26.29 -16.19
C ASN A 389 24.23 -25.54 -17.26
N ARG A 390 25.56 -25.74 -17.30
CA ARG A 390 26.47 -25.11 -18.27
C ARG A 390 26.94 -26.04 -19.39
N ARG A 391 26.62 -27.33 -19.31
CA ARG A 391 26.82 -28.31 -20.38
C ARG A 391 25.53 -28.50 -21.16
#